data_AF-A0A7J0BYR8-F1
#
_entry.id   AF-A0A7J0BYR8-F1
#
_cell.length_a   1.000
_cell.length_b   1.000
_cell.length_c   1.000
_cell.angle_alpha   90.00
_cell.angle_beta   90.00
_cell.angle_gamma   90.00
#
_symmetry.space_group_name_H-M   'P 1'
#
loop_
_entity.id
_entity.type
_entity.pdbx_description
1 polymer ?
#
loop_
_entity_poly.entity_id
_entity_poly.type
_entity_poly.pdbx_seq_one_letter_code
_entity_poly.pdbx_strand_id
1 'polypeptide(L)'
;MHRRITRPLAALACTLLAAAGALTAQQRPAEAAVADEFQQVTLAKGVAETGEPMTLAVLPDRSVLHTSRDGTLRLTDAAGTTKVAGKLDVYSHDEEGLQGIGVDPGFSSNRFVYLYYAPKLTTPAATPPGTERQPTSLRTTG
;
A
#
# COMPACT_ATOMS: atom_id res chain seq x y z
N MET A 1 63.93 43.15 28.67
CA MET A 1 63.39 42.09 27.79
C MET A 1 62.12 42.61 27.15
N HIS A 2 62.06 42.66 25.81
CA HIS A 2 60.91 43.12 25.05
C HIS A 2 59.87 42.00 24.89
N ARG A 3 58.59 42.28 25.14
CA ARG A 3 57.50 41.70 24.35
C ARG A 3 56.28 42.63 24.37
N ARG A 4 55.79 42.89 23.16
CA ARG A 4 54.72 43.81 22.79
C ARG A 4 53.37 43.08 22.79
N ILE A 5 52.34 43.78 23.28
CA ILE A 5 50.98 43.97 22.70
C ILE A 5 50.12 42.72 22.42
N THR A 6 48.90 42.68 22.97
CA THR A 6 47.61 42.71 22.21
C THR A 6 46.40 42.57 23.15
N ARG A 7 45.32 43.30 22.83
CA ARG A 7 44.08 43.52 23.60
C ARG A 7 43.16 42.29 23.61
N PRO A 8 42.43 41.97 24.69
CA PRO A 8 41.35 41.01 24.59
C PRO A 8 40.12 41.67 23.97
N LEU A 9 39.70 41.04 22.88
CA LEU A 9 38.58 41.34 22.01
C LEU A 9 37.30 40.74 22.60
N ALA A 10 36.19 41.45 22.34
CA ALA A 10 34.86 40.94 22.09
C ALA A 10 34.10 40.18 23.19
N ALA A 11 33.00 40.82 23.57
CA ALA A 11 31.93 40.33 24.41
C ALA A 11 31.30 39.01 23.90
N LEU A 12 30.90 38.24 24.91
CA LEU A 12 30.27 36.94 24.87
C LEU A 12 29.01 36.92 24.01
N ALA A 13 28.91 35.85 23.22
CA ALA A 13 27.93 35.61 22.19
C ALA A 13 26.56 35.13 22.72
N CYS A 14 25.55 35.41 21.90
CA CYS A 14 24.35 34.60 21.68
C CYS A 14 23.36 34.39 22.83
N THR A 15 22.42 35.34 22.95
CA THR A 15 21.03 35.05 23.33
C THR A 15 20.08 35.52 22.22
N LEU A 16 19.90 34.69 21.19
CA LEU A 16 18.78 34.83 20.25
C LEU A 16 17.67 33.88 20.73
N LEU A 17 16.74 34.45 21.50
CA LEU A 17 15.52 33.77 21.93
C LEU A 17 14.35 34.25 21.06
N ALA A 18 13.71 33.27 20.40
CA ALA A 18 12.32 33.25 19.94
C ALA A 18 11.86 34.27 18.89
N ALA A 19 11.99 33.88 17.62
CA ALA A 19 11.04 34.27 16.57
C ALA A 19 10.96 33.20 15.47
N ALA A 20 10.70 31.94 15.85
CA ALA A 20 10.22 30.94 14.89
C ALA A 20 8.72 31.18 14.71
N GLY A 21 8.38 32.11 13.80
CA GLY A 21 7.01 32.36 13.38
C GLY A 21 6.35 31.04 13.00
N ALA A 22 5.21 30.75 13.62
CA ALA A 22 4.36 29.64 13.23
C ALA A 22 3.97 29.85 11.76
N LEU A 23 4.60 29.09 10.87
CA LEU A 23 4.10 28.91 9.51
C LEU A 23 2.83 28.06 9.65
N THR A 24 1.71 28.71 9.98
CA THR A 24 0.41 28.08 9.83
C THR A 24 0.25 27.84 8.33
N ALA A 25 0.58 26.63 7.88
CA ALA A 25 0.13 26.15 6.59
C ALA A 25 -1.39 26.30 6.61
N GLN A 26 -1.89 27.34 5.92
CA GLN A 26 -3.31 27.55 5.75
C GLN A 26 -3.78 26.33 4.96
N GLN A 27 -4.33 25.34 5.66
CA GLN A 27 -5.03 24.23 5.05
C GLN A 27 -6.13 24.88 4.22
N ARG A 28 -5.87 25.02 2.90
CA ARG A 28 -6.96 25.23 1.97
C ARG A 28 -7.89 24.03 2.19
N PRO A 29 -9.20 24.26 2.34
CA PRO A 29 -10.14 23.17 2.16
C PRO A 29 -9.72 22.49 0.87
N ALA A 30 -9.53 21.16 0.90
CA ALA A 30 -9.48 20.43 -0.35
C ALA A 30 -10.80 20.78 -1.04
N GLU A 31 -10.74 21.52 -2.15
CA GLU A 31 -11.87 21.68 -3.05
C GLU A 31 -12.42 20.27 -3.22
N ALA A 32 -13.66 20.03 -2.78
CA ALA A 32 -14.26 18.70 -2.85
C ALA A 32 -14.07 18.23 -4.30
N ALA A 33 -13.30 17.15 -4.48
CA ALA A 33 -12.89 16.68 -5.79
C ALA A 33 -14.12 16.66 -6.69
N VAL A 34 -14.09 17.46 -7.75
CA VAL A 34 -14.91 17.52 -8.97
C VAL A 34 -15.88 16.34 -9.20
N ALA A 35 -16.78 16.09 -8.25
CA ALA A 35 -17.64 14.91 -8.28
C ALA A 35 -18.77 15.07 -9.31
N ASP A 36 -19.11 16.32 -9.65
CA ASP A 36 -20.17 16.63 -10.60
C ASP A 36 -19.77 16.38 -12.07
N GLU A 37 -18.47 16.27 -12.37
CA GLU A 37 -17.98 15.95 -13.73
C GLU A 37 -17.72 14.45 -13.96
N PHE A 38 -17.80 13.62 -12.92
CA PHE A 38 -17.60 12.16 -13.02
C PHE A 38 -18.75 11.38 -12.38
N GLN A 39 -19.29 10.42 -13.12
CA GLN A 39 -20.26 9.47 -12.57
C GLN A 39 -19.55 8.18 -12.13
N GLN A 40 -19.70 7.80 -10.86
CA GLN A 40 -19.30 6.48 -10.40
C GLN A 40 -20.30 5.41 -10.88
N VAL A 41 -19.81 4.46 -11.66
CA VAL A 41 -20.57 3.26 -12.07
C VAL A 41 -19.95 2.05 -11.37
N THR A 42 -20.75 1.35 -10.56
CA THR A 42 -20.28 0.14 -9.87
C THR A 42 -20.37 -1.04 -10.84
N LEU A 43 -19.23 -1.65 -11.18
CA LEU A 43 -19.18 -2.84 -12.04
C LEU A 43 -19.23 -4.15 -11.26
N ALA A 44 -18.55 -4.21 -10.11
CA ALA A 44 -18.50 -5.39 -9.24
C ALA A 44 -18.39 -4.92 -7.78
N LYS A 45 -19.05 -5.62 -6.85
CA LYS A 45 -19.03 -5.27 -5.44
C LYS A 45 -19.19 -6.49 -4.54
N GLY A 46 -18.39 -6.52 -3.47
CA GLY A 46 -18.50 -7.51 -2.40
C GLY A 46 -17.72 -8.78 -2.69
N VAL A 47 -17.50 -9.56 -1.63
CA VAL A 47 -16.62 -10.74 -1.60
C VAL A 47 -16.98 -11.77 -2.68
N ALA A 48 -18.27 -11.95 -2.98
CA ALA A 48 -18.73 -12.88 -4.01
C ALA A 48 -18.20 -12.50 -5.42
N GLU A 49 -18.11 -11.20 -5.70
CA GLU A 49 -17.73 -10.67 -7.01
C GLU A 49 -16.24 -10.33 -7.10
N THR A 50 -15.62 -9.88 -6.01
CA THR A 50 -14.24 -9.37 -6.01
C THR A 50 -13.27 -10.14 -5.12
N GLY A 51 -13.77 -11.00 -4.22
CA GLY A 51 -12.95 -11.56 -3.14
C GLY A 51 -12.33 -10.45 -2.28
N GLU A 52 -11.06 -10.64 -1.93
CA GLU A 52 -10.15 -9.58 -1.47
C GLU A 52 -9.37 -9.03 -2.67
N PRO A 53 -9.79 -7.91 -3.30
CA PRO A 53 -9.22 -7.44 -4.55
C PRO A 53 -7.82 -6.81 -4.36
N MET A 54 -6.88 -7.13 -5.26
CA MET A 54 -5.50 -6.64 -5.18
C MET A 54 -5.13 -5.67 -6.32
N THR A 55 -5.25 -6.09 -7.58
CA THR A 55 -4.90 -5.28 -8.77
C THR A 55 -5.90 -5.53 -9.90
N LEU A 56 -6.05 -4.56 -10.81
CA LEU A 56 -6.85 -4.69 -12.02
C LEU A 56 -6.10 -4.22 -13.27
N ALA A 57 -6.52 -4.72 -14.42
CA ALA A 57 -6.12 -4.25 -15.74
C ALA A 57 -7.33 -4.18 -16.67
N VAL A 58 -7.48 -3.05 -17.36
CA VAL A 58 -8.56 -2.83 -18.34
C VAL A 58 -8.12 -3.38 -19.70
N LEU A 59 -8.96 -4.22 -20.30
CA LEU A 59 -8.74 -4.80 -21.62
C LEU A 59 -9.22 -3.84 -22.73
N PRO A 60 -8.79 -4.04 -23.99
CA PRO A 60 -9.20 -3.19 -25.12
C PRO A 60 -10.72 -3.12 -25.36
N ASP A 61 -11.46 -4.16 -24.97
CA ASP A 61 -12.93 -4.20 -25.06
C ASP A 61 -13.65 -3.56 -23.86
N ARG A 62 -12.89 -2.92 -22.96
CA ARG A 62 -13.33 -2.31 -21.69
C ARG A 62 -13.79 -3.29 -20.62
N SER A 63 -13.63 -4.59 -20.83
CA SER A 63 -13.71 -5.53 -19.71
C SER A 63 -12.49 -5.37 -18.80
N VAL A 64 -12.61 -5.79 -17.55
CA VAL A 64 -11.59 -5.60 -16.51
C VAL A 64 -11.19 -6.96 -15.97
N LEU A 65 -9.91 -7.32 -16.13
CA LEU A 65 -9.33 -8.40 -15.35
C LEU A 65 -8.95 -7.87 -13.98
N HIS A 66 -9.29 -8.61 -12.93
CA HIS A 66 -8.90 -8.26 -11.56
C HIS A 66 -8.51 -9.48 -10.76
N THR A 67 -7.54 -9.28 -9.88
CA THR A 67 -6.97 -10.31 -9.03
C THR A 67 -7.58 -10.24 -7.63
N SER A 68 -7.79 -11.41 -7.03
CA SER A 68 -8.03 -11.54 -5.61
C SER A 68 -6.84 -12.21 -4.92
N ARG A 69 -6.52 -11.77 -3.70
CA ARG A 69 -5.38 -12.25 -2.90
C ARG A 69 -5.33 -13.77 -2.80
N ASP A 70 -6.50 -14.41 -2.71
CA ASP A 70 -6.66 -15.85 -2.61
C ASP A 70 -6.22 -16.65 -3.87
N GLY A 71 -5.75 -15.98 -4.92
CA GLY A 71 -5.32 -16.61 -6.17
C GLY A 71 -6.35 -16.57 -7.30
N THR A 72 -7.53 -16.01 -7.08
CA THR A 72 -8.59 -15.97 -8.11
C THR A 72 -8.34 -14.83 -9.09
N LEU A 73 -8.30 -15.15 -10.38
CA LEU A 73 -8.38 -14.18 -11.47
C LEU A 73 -9.81 -14.10 -11.98
N ARG A 74 -10.36 -12.89 -12.03
CA ARG A 74 -11.73 -12.63 -12.45
C ARG A 74 -11.74 -11.69 -13.65
N LEU A 75 -12.80 -11.78 -14.44
CA LEU A 75 -13.10 -10.89 -15.56
C LEU A 75 -14.49 -10.30 -15.35
N THR A 76 -14.57 -8.98 -15.27
CA THR A 76 -15.85 -8.25 -15.23
C THR A 76 -16.04 -7.49 -16.54
N ASP A 77 -17.17 -7.69 -17.21
CA ASP A 77 -17.47 -6.95 -18.45
C ASP A 77 -17.98 -5.53 -18.17
N ALA A 78 -18.14 -4.73 -19.24
CA ALA A 78 -18.60 -3.36 -19.13
C ALA A 78 -20.07 -3.23 -18.65
N ALA A 79 -20.84 -4.32 -18.62
CA ALA A 79 -22.19 -4.37 -18.06
C ALA A 79 -22.21 -4.77 -16.57
N GLY A 80 -21.05 -5.11 -16.00
CA GLY A 80 -20.91 -5.53 -14.60
C GLY A 80 -21.07 -7.03 -14.35
N THR A 81 -21.09 -7.86 -15.41
CA THR A 81 -21.11 -9.31 -15.23
C THR A 81 -19.71 -9.81 -14.92
N THR A 82 -19.52 -10.47 -13.77
CA THR A 82 -18.24 -11.03 -13.36
C THR A 82 -18.21 -12.54 -13.50
N LYS A 83 -17.07 -13.08 -13.96
CA LYS A 83 -16.78 -14.51 -13.99
C LYS A 83 -15.35 -14.80 -13.55
N VAL A 84 -15.11 -16.02 -13.07
CA VAL A 84 -13.75 -16.51 -12.83
C VAL A 84 -13.09 -16.83 -14.17
N ALA A 85 -11.94 -16.21 -14.44
CA ALA A 85 -11.12 -16.47 -15.61
C ALA A 85 -10.00 -17.49 -15.32
N GLY A 86 -9.59 -17.61 -14.06
CA GLY A 86 -8.61 -18.60 -13.63
C GLY A 86 -8.44 -18.62 -12.11
N LYS A 87 -7.76 -19.64 -11.61
CA LYS A 87 -7.41 -19.80 -10.20
C LYS A 87 -6.00 -20.35 -10.10
N LEU A 88 -5.15 -19.66 -9.34
CA LEU A 88 -3.79 -20.07 -9.02
C LEU A 88 -3.76 -20.65 -7.61
N ASP A 89 -2.90 -21.65 -7.42
CA ASP A 89 -2.58 -22.13 -6.08
C ASP A 89 -1.49 -21.24 -5.47
N VAL A 90 -1.86 -20.45 -4.47
CA VAL A 90 -0.99 -19.40 -3.91
C VAL A 90 -0.77 -19.59 -2.41
N TYR A 91 0.36 -19.14 -1.93
CA TYR A 91 0.59 -18.94 -0.50
C TYR A 91 0.02 -17.56 -0.11
N SER A 92 -0.78 -17.49 0.96
CA SER A 92 -1.57 -16.29 1.31
C SER A 92 -1.70 -16.03 2.81
N HIS A 93 -0.62 -16.25 3.57
CA HIS A 93 -0.64 -16.15 5.03
C HIS A 93 -0.85 -14.70 5.51
N ASP A 94 0.06 -13.80 5.15
CA ASP A 94 0.02 -12.38 5.52
C ASP A 94 -0.44 -11.56 4.30
N GLU A 95 0.46 -10.78 3.70
CA GLU A 95 0.18 -9.96 2.51
C GLU A 95 0.45 -10.71 1.20
N GLU A 96 0.83 -12.00 1.27
CA GLU A 96 1.08 -12.81 0.09
C GLU A 96 -0.21 -13.24 -0.62
N GLY A 97 -0.05 -13.68 -1.86
CA GLY A 97 -1.15 -14.16 -2.68
C GLY A 97 -0.92 -13.87 -4.15
N LEU A 98 -2.02 -13.76 -4.90
CA LEU A 98 -2.00 -13.19 -6.25
C LEU A 98 -2.13 -11.67 -6.17
N GLN A 99 -1.02 -11.00 -6.46
CA GLN A 99 -0.89 -9.56 -6.27
C GLN A 99 -1.17 -8.80 -7.56
N GLY A 100 -0.30 -9.00 -8.56
CA GLY A 100 -0.23 -8.14 -9.75
C GLY A 100 -0.76 -8.82 -11.01
N ILE A 101 -1.21 -7.98 -11.95
CA ILE A 101 -1.59 -8.38 -13.30
C ILE A 101 -1.09 -7.35 -14.32
N GLY A 102 -0.56 -7.82 -15.44
CA GLY A 102 -0.22 -7.04 -16.63
C GLY A 102 -0.84 -7.64 -17.88
N VAL A 103 -1.21 -6.79 -18.84
CA VAL A 103 -1.80 -7.21 -20.12
C VAL A 103 -0.80 -6.89 -21.21
N ASP A 104 -0.54 -7.85 -22.10
CA ASP A 104 0.39 -7.63 -23.21
C ASP A 104 -0.12 -6.53 -24.16
N PRO A 105 0.73 -5.63 -24.68
CA PRO A 105 0.29 -4.60 -25.64
C PRO A 105 -0.36 -5.16 -26.91
N GLY A 106 0.02 -6.39 -27.31
CA GLY A 106 -0.56 -7.17 -28.40
C GLY A 106 -1.74 -8.05 -27.99
N PHE A 107 -2.36 -7.82 -26.83
CA PHE A 107 -3.42 -8.68 -26.27
C PHE A 107 -4.55 -8.97 -27.24
N SER A 108 -4.96 -8.00 -28.07
CA SER A 108 -6.01 -8.20 -29.09
C SER A 108 -5.70 -9.36 -30.05
N SER A 109 -4.42 -9.68 -30.23
CA SER A 109 -3.94 -10.75 -31.12
C SER A 109 -3.46 -11.99 -30.37
N ASN A 110 -2.71 -11.84 -29.27
CA ASN A 110 -2.04 -12.96 -28.59
C ASN A 110 -2.73 -13.42 -27.29
N ARG A 111 -3.64 -12.63 -26.74
CA ARG A 111 -4.38 -12.90 -25.50
C ARG A 111 -3.48 -13.12 -24.26
N PHE A 112 -2.23 -12.66 -24.24
CA PHE A 112 -1.33 -12.88 -23.12
C PHE A 112 -1.56 -11.94 -21.94
N VAL A 113 -1.52 -12.51 -20.75
CA VAL A 113 -1.55 -11.80 -19.47
C VAL A 113 -0.43 -12.33 -18.59
N TYR A 114 0.14 -11.44 -17.77
CA TYR A 114 1.23 -11.73 -16.86
C TYR A 114 0.73 -11.56 -15.43
N LEU A 115 1.03 -12.52 -14.55
CA LEU A 115 0.56 -12.53 -13.17
C LEU A 115 1.75 -12.58 -12.23
N TYR A 116 1.71 -11.77 -11.17
CA TYR A 116 2.70 -11.76 -10.09
C TYR A 116 2.06 -12.31 -8.82
N TYR A 117 2.57 -13.44 -8.33
CA TYR A 117 1.98 -14.16 -7.21
C TYR A 117 3.02 -14.89 -6.36
N ALA A 118 2.66 -15.17 -5.11
CA ALA A 118 3.42 -16.04 -4.22
C ALA A 118 3.03 -17.52 -4.46
N PRO A 119 3.92 -18.36 -5.03
CA PRO A 119 3.61 -19.77 -5.25
C PRO A 119 3.55 -20.53 -3.93
N LYS A 120 2.70 -21.57 -3.87
CA LYS A 120 2.78 -22.51 -2.76
C LYS A 120 4.08 -23.30 -2.82
N LEU A 121 4.88 -23.16 -1.78
CA LEU A 121 6.11 -23.90 -1.53
C LEU A 121 6.03 -24.51 -0.12
N THR A 122 7.17 -24.76 0.53
CA THR A 122 7.25 -25.38 1.85
C THR A 122 7.24 -24.38 3.00
N THR A 123 6.91 -23.11 2.76
CA THR A 123 6.82 -22.08 3.80
C THR A 123 5.65 -22.42 4.74
N PRO A 124 5.88 -22.52 6.07
CA PRO A 124 4.81 -22.79 7.01
C PRO A 124 3.76 -21.68 7.02
N ALA A 125 2.48 -22.05 7.01
CA ALA A 125 1.36 -21.12 7.08
C ALA A 125 1.05 -20.63 8.50
N ALA A 126 2.04 -20.61 9.39
CA ALA A 126 1.86 -20.12 10.75
C ALA A 126 2.98 -19.14 11.07
N THR A 127 2.62 -18.01 11.67
CA THR A 127 3.60 -17.16 12.36
C THR A 127 4.35 -18.05 13.36
N PRO A 128 5.70 -18.09 13.34
CA PRO A 128 6.46 -18.78 14.37
C PRO A 128 5.97 -18.29 15.74
N PRO A 129 5.84 -19.17 16.75
CA PRO A 129 5.46 -18.72 18.09
C PRO A 129 6.44 -17.63 18.50
N GLY A 130 5.92 -16.40 18.66
CA GLY A 130 6.74 -15.27 19.04
C GLY A 130 7.37 -15.55 20.39
N THR A 131 8.61 -15.11 20.56
CA THR A 131 9.19 -14.86 21.89
C THR A 131 8.42 -13.69 22.52
N GLU A 132 7.14 -13.89 22.79
CA GLU A 132 6.39 -13.03 23.68
C GLU A 132 7.13 -13.14 25.01
N ARG A 133 7.77 -12.05 25.45
CA ARG A 133 8.28 -11.97 26.80
C ARG A 133 7.06 -12.09 27.70
N GLN A 134 6.83 -13.31 28.16
CA GLN A 134 5.85 -13.66 29.16
C GLN A 134 5.90 -12.56 30.23
N PRO A 135 4.82 -11.78 30.44
CA PRO A 135 4.85 -10.75 31.45
C PRO A 135 5.18 -11.45 32.75
N THR A 136 6.30 -11.06 33.36
CA THR A 136 6.76 -11.61 34.64
C THR A 136 5.59 -11.45 35.61
N SER A 137 4.86 -12.53 35.89
CA SER A 137 3.81 -12.49 36.89
C SER A 137 4.54 -12.24 38.21
N LEU A 138 4.46 -11.02 38.72
CA LEU A 138 5.00 -10.69 40.01
C LEU A 138 4.21 -11.52 41.03
N ARG A 139 4.87 -12.55 41.56
CA ARG A 139 4.32 -13.41 42.61
C ARG A 139 4.20 -12.55 43.87
N THR A 140 3.01 -12.01 44.12
CA THR A 140 2.65 -11.51 45.44
C THR A 140 2.43 -12.74 46.33
N THR A 141 3.45 -13.10 47.09
CA THR A 141 3.34 -14.08 48.17
C THR A 141 2.64 -13.38 49.34
N GLY A 142 1.49 -13.91 49.74
CA GLY A 142 0.91 -13.71 51.07
C GLY A 142 1.46 -14.73 52.06
#